data_AF-A0A1Q3EJY5-F1
#
_entry.id   AF-A0A1Q3EJY5-F1
#
_cell.length_a   1.000
_cell.length_b   1.000
_cell.length_c   1.000
_cell.angle_alpha   90.00
_cell.angle_beta   90.00
_cell.angle_gamma   90.00
#
_symmetry.space_group_name_H-M   'P 1'
#
loop_
_entity.id
_entity.type
_entity.pdbx_description
1 polymer ?
#
loop_
_entity_poly.entity_id
_entity_poly.type
_entity_poly.pdbx_seq_one_letter_code
_entity_poly.pdbx_strand_id
1 'polypeptide(L)'
;MMAKTIQSAPTPAEPVNCLDPIRVKFGQGPRGLGAQCKLVFPADLGNAYHSFQPSWILDFSGNNAYLNDEDKKAFNKPLGKAVIGPRIDCEGYHNEGIYLLQEDYMSSKILGSKIHRKTAVIVKVMDEVDKNALGEVRALKDVDLYIDSGMAIIHKQKKPVILMGKGDGVSILDTVQFKDAVKGGNEKEIDGWLEQMRPLVKEQVVFWALSGKRLLHVDFNLGNIHIGAKTAPSSTSQEVRFDYPIKKARVLDFGYPGIFKVSDRVTKEEVEKWFELQWESRTSKSVS
;
A
#
# COMPACT_ATOMS: atom_id res chain seq x y z
N MET A 1 -9.03 61.89 -10.23
CA MET A 1 -8.98 60.85 -9.19
C MET A 1 -9.37 59.53 -9.84
N MET A 2 -8.42 58.62 -10.07
CA MET A 2 -8.71 57.30 -10.65
C MET A 2 -8.93 56.28 -9.53
N ALA A 3 -10.10 55.65 -9.51
CA ALA A 3 -10.45 54.62 -8.55
C ALA A 3 -9.66 53.33 -8.87
N LYS A 4 -8.94 52.80 -7.87
CA LYS A 4 -8.30 51.48 -7.94
C LYS A 4 -9.37 50.40 -7.78
N THR A 5 -9.57 49.61 -8.83
CA THR A 5 -10.34 48.36 -8.77
C THR A 5 -9.56 47.32 -7.97
N ILE A 6 -10.09 46.93 -6.81
CA ILE A 6 -9.56 45.84 -6.00
C ILE A 6 -10.12 44.53 -6.59
N GLN A 7 -9.25 43.71 -7.18
CA GLN A 7 -9.60 42.34 -7.57
C GLN A 7 -9.69 41.47 -6.30
N SER A 8 -10.87 40.92 -6.04
CA SER A 8 -11.11 39.95 -4.97
C SER A 8 -10.33 38.66 -5.21
N ALA A 9 -9.77 38.10 -4.14
CA ALA A 9 -9.08 36.81 -4.17
C ALA A 9 -10.01 35.68 -4.65
N PRO A 10 -9.50 34.68 -5.38
CA PRO A 10 -10.29 33.54 -5.82
C PRO A 10 -10.81 32.74 -4.61
N THR A 11 -12.08 32.39 -4.67
CA THR A 11 -12.78 31.55 -3.70
C THR A 11 -12.08 30.18 -3.61
N PRO A 12 -11.89 29.60 -2.41
CA PRO A 12 -11.36 28.24 -2.27
C PRO A 12 -12.24 27.26 -3.06
N ALA A 13 -11.60 26.38 -3.84
CA ALA A 13 -12.30 25.29 -4.52
C ALA A 13 -13.08 24.46 -3.48
N GLU A 14 -14.33 24.14 -3.81
CA GLU A 14 -15.16 23.24 -2.99
C GLU A 14 -14.45 21.88 -2.81
N PRO A 15 -14.61 21.22 -1.65
CA PRO A 15 -14.08 19.88 -1.46
C PRO A 15 -14.65 18.97 -2.55
N VAL A 16 -13.76 18.36 -3.32
CA VAL A 16 -14.12 17.33 -4.30
C VAL A 16 -14.77 16.20 -3.50
N ASN A 17 -16.10 16.07 -3.61
CA ASN A 17 -16.78 14.85 -3.22
C ASN A 17 -16.12 13.73 -4.03
N CYS A 18 -15.47 12.78 -3.36
CA CYS A 18 -15.00 11.56 -3.97
C CYS A 18 -16.19 10.96 -4.72
N LEU A 19 -16.21 11.09 -6.04
CA LEU A 19 -17.20 10.42 -6.87
C LEU A 19 -17.10 8.93 -6.52
N ASP A 20 -18.23 8.32 -6.14
CA ASP A 20 -18.29 6.89 -5.85
C ASP A 20 -17.60 6.15 -7.02
N PRO A 21 -16.44 5.50 -6.79
CA PRO A 21 -15.93 4.58 -7.80
C PRO A 21 -17.04 3.57 -8.05
N ILE A 22 -17.26 3.21 -9.31
CA ILE A 22 -18.26 2.22 -9.74
C ILE A 22 -18.16 1.01 -8.81
N ARG A 23 -19.07 0.94 -7.84
CA ARG A 23 -19.09 -0.13 -6.84
C ARG A 23 -19.57 -1.39 -7.55
N VAL A 24 -18.65 -2.28 -7.89
CA VAL A 24 -18.99 -3.70 -7.93
C VAL A 24 -19.28 -4.06 -6.47
N LYS A 25 -20.57 -4.21 -6.13
CA LYS A 25 -21.03 -4.47 -4.76
C LYS A 25 -20.55 -5.86 -4.32
N PHE A 26 -19.38 -5.94 -3.70
CA PHE A 26 -19.07 -7.05 -2.81
C PHE A 26 -19.65 -6.73 -1.41
N GLY A 27 -20.42 -7.66 -0.85
CA GLY A 27 -21.28 -7.42 0.32
C GLY A 27 -20.52 -6.90 1.55
N GLN A 28 -20.98 -5.77 2.10
CA GLN A 28 -20.46 -5.23 3.36
C GLN A 28 -21.12 -5.94 4.54
N GLY A 29 -20.35 -6.74 5.29
CA GLY A 29 -20.73 -7.24 6.61
C GLY A 29 -20.59 -6.16 7.70
N PRO A 30 -21.23 -6.34 8.87
CA PRO A 30 -21.36 -5.30 9.89
C PRO A 30 -20.04 -5.05 10.63
N ARG A 31 -19.77 -3.76 10.92
CA ARG A 31 -18.63 -3.26 11.69
C ARG A 31 -18.89 -3.49 13.18
N GLY A 32 -18.00 -4.23 13.86
CA GLY A 32 -18.07 -4.41 15.30
C GLY A 32 -16.79 -4.97 15.91
N LEU A 33 -16.26 -4.23 16.91
CA LEU A 33 -15.40 -4.66 18.03
C LEU A 33 -14.03 -5.30 17.72
N GLY A 34 -12.97 -4.53 17.96
CA GLY A 34 -11.67 -4.97 18.47
C GLY A 34 -11.14 -6.32 17.94
N ALA A 35 -10.85 -6.39 16.64
CA ALA A 35 -10.18 -7.54 16.08
C ALA A 35 -8.73 -7.58 16.55
N GLN A 36 -8.39 -8.49 17.47
CA GLN A 36 -7.09 -9.15 17.34
C GLN A 36 -7.05 -9.69 15.91
N CYS A 37 -6.08 -9.29 15.09
CA CYS A 37 -5.75 -10.09 13.92
C CYS A 37 -5.21 -11.44 14.41
N LYS A 38 -6.13 -12.35 14.76
CA LYS A 38 -5.95 -13.71 14.29
C LYS A 38 -5.79 -13.56 12.79
N LEU A 39 -4.71 -14.11 12.23
CA LEU A 39 -4.67 -14.43 10.81
C LEU A 39 -5.93 -15.26 10.55
N VAL A 40 -7.01 -14.60 10.10
CA VAL A 40 -8.25 -15.28 9.74
C VAL A 40 -7.97 -15.86 8.37
N PHE A 41 -7.44 -17.07 8.41
CA PHE A 41 -7.58 -18.01 7.31
C PHE A 41 -9.09 -18.17 7.07
N PRO A 42 -9.55 -18.17 5.82
CA PRO A 42 -10.94 -18.36 5.44
C PRO A 42 -11.68 -19.38 6.32
N ALA A 43 -12.73 -18.94 7.02
CA ALA A 43 -13.58 -19.80 7.86
C ALA A 43 -14.31 -20.91 7.06
N ASP A 44 -14.27 -20.81 5.73
CA ASP A 44 -15.04 -21.64 4.79
C ASP A 44 -14.26 -22.90 4.35
N LEU A 45 -13.01 -23.05 4.80
CA LEU A 45 -12.18 -24.25 4.63
C LEU A 45 -12.02 -24.90 6.01
N GLY A 46 -12.99 -25.76 6.36
CA GLY A 46 -13.31 -26.17 7.73
C GLY A 46 -12.13 -26.48 8.66
N ASN A 47 -12.24 -25.99 9.90
CA ASN A 47 -11.69 -26.44 11.20
C ASN A 47 -10.25 -27.02 11.34
N ALA A 48 -9.48 -27.22 10.28
CA ALA A 48 -8.16 -27.86 10.31
C ALA A 48 -6.99 -26.87 10.10
N TYR A 49 -7.25 -25.65 9.59
CA TYR A 49 -6.21 -24.66 9.31
C TYR A 49 -6.15 -23.47 10.28
N HIS A 50 -7.04 -23.43 11.29
CA HIS A 50 -7.08 -22.34 12.28
C HIS A 50 -5.90 -22.34 13.29
N SER A 51 -4.94 -23.26 13.20
CA SER A 51 -3.90 -23.43 14.23
C SER A 51 -2.45 -23.42 13.74
N PHE A 52 -2.16 -23.29 12.44
CA PHE A 52 -0.78 -23.34 11.96
C PHE A 52 -0.29 -21.98 11.45
N GLN A 53 -0.16 -21.02 12.37
CA GLN A 53 0.84 -19.97 12.17
C GLN A 53 2.21 -20.67 12.32
N PRO A 54 3.03 -20.75 11.26
CA PRO A 54 4.34 -21.35 11.39
C PRO A 54 5.13 -20.64 12.51
N SER A 55 5.83 -21.41 13.34
CA SER A 55 6.56 -20.88 14.49
C SER A 55 7.68 -19.90 14.11
N TRP A 56 8.09 -19.90 12.84
CA TRP A 56 9.04 -18.96 12.29
C TRP A 56 8.44 -17.60 11.93
N ILE A 57 7.10 -17.45 11.88
CA ILE A 57 6.45 -16.14 11.82
C ILE A 57 6.34 -15.63 13.25
N LEU A 58 7.12 -14.61 13.57
CA LEU A 58 7.27 -14.11 14.93
C LEU A 58 6.09 -13.19 15.29
N ASP A 59 6.24 -11.88 15.06
CA ASP A 59 5.24 -10.90 15.43
C ASP A 59 5.23 -9.73 14.43
N PHE A 60 4.21 -8.88 14.52
CA PHE A 60 4.03 -7.70 13.70
C PHE A 60 5.24 -6.77 13.78
N SER A 61 5.64 -6.22 12.64
CA SER A 61 6.82 -5.35 12.51
C SER A 61 6.78 -4.09 13.39
N GLY A 62 5.59 -3.65 13.80
CA GLY A 62 5.38 -2.54 14.74
C GLY A 62 5.54 -2.90 16.22
N ASN A 63 5.86 -4.15 16.58
CA ASN A 63 6.19 -4.49 17.96
C ASN A 63 7.44 -3.71 18.42
N ASN A 64 7.40 -3.16 19.63
CA ASN A 64 8.50 -2.39 20.24
C ASN A 64 9.87 -3.10 20.22
N ALA A 65 9.89 -4.43 20.21
CA ALA A 65 11.11 -5.24 20.10
C ALA A 65 11.82 -5.09 18.74
N TYR A 66 11.10 -4.67 17.69
CA TYR A 66 11.62 -4.52 16.33
C TYR A 66 11.80 -3.08 15.89
N LEU A 67 11.35 -2.12 16.70
CA LEU A 67 11.47 -0.69 16.44
C LEU A 67 12.74 -0.14 17.09
N ASN A 68 13.59 0.50 16.29
CA ASN A 68 14.72 1.25 16.82
C ASN A 68 14.28 2.65 17.29
N ASP A 69 15.21 3.42 17.87
CA ASP A 69 14.90 4.76 18.40
C ASP A 69 14.48 5.75 17.30
N GLU A 70 14.97 5.60 16.07
CA GLU A 70 14.56 6.45 14.95
C GLU A 70 13.13 6.13 14.51
N ASP A 71 12.76 4.84 14.51
CA ASP A 71 11.40 4.39 14.20
C ASP A 71 10.43 4.97 15.22
N LYS A 72 10.73 4.83 16.52
CA LYS A 72 9.91 5.36 17.63
C LYS A 72 9.76 6.88 17.62
N LYS A 73 10.67 7.60 16.96
CA LYS A 73 10.67 9.06 16.83
C LYS A 73 10.22 9.54 15.45
N ALA A 74 9.74 8.63 14.59
CA ALA A 74 9.34 8.90 13.20
C ALA A 74 8.41 10.11 13.05
N PHE A 75 7.51 10.33 14.01
CA PHE A 75 6.50 11.38 13.96
C PHE A 75 6.76 12.54 14.94
N ASN A 76 7.92 12.60 15.60
CA ASN A 76 8.19 13.63 16.63
C ASN A 76 8.50 15.01 16.05
N LYS A 77 8.88 15.07 14.76
CA LYS A 77 9.25 16.31 14.09
C LYS A 77 8.11 16.84 13.21
N PRO A 78 8.04 18.15 12.97
CA PRO A 78 7.26 18.68 11.85
C PRO A 78 7.84 18.18 10.53
N LEU A 79 6.98 17.77 9.61
CA LEU A 79 7.36 17.29 8.28
C LEU A 79 7.66 18.47 7.34
N GLY A 80 8.78 19.16 7.59
CA GLY A 80 9.30 20.34 6.86
C GLY A 80 8.29 21.14 6.00
N LYS A 81 8.69 21.50 4.77
CA LYS A 81 7.84 22.26 3.81
C LYS A 81 7.02 21.32 2.91
N ALA A 82 6.59 20.16 3.40
CA ALA A 82 5.81 19.25 2.56
C ALA A 82 4.43 19.87 2.25
N VAL A 83 4.18 20.17 0.98
CA VAL A 83 2.88 20.68 0.52
C VAL A 83 2.06 19.48 0.06
N ILE A 84 1.08 19.09 0.86
CA ILE A 84 0.23 17.93 0.57
C ILE A 84 -0.84 18.35 -0.43
N GLY A 85 -0.94 17.60 -1.52
CA GLY A 85 -1.86 17.82 -2.63
C GLY A 85 -3.19 17.09 -2.44
N PRO A 86 -3.92 16.83 -3.54
CA PRO A 86 -5.22 16.18 -3.48
C PRO A 86 -5.11 14.74 -2.98
N ARG A 87 -6.17 14.29 -2.28
CA ARG A 87 -6.38 12.89 -1.93
C ARG A 87 -6.64 12.08 -3.20
N ILE A 88 -6.00 10.92 -3.32
CA ILE A 88 -6.18 9.99 -4.44
C ILE A 88 -6.78 8.66 -4.01
N ASP A 89 -6.75 8.34 -2.73
CA ASP A 89 -7.35 7.13 -2.18
C ASP A 89 -8.01 7.43 -0.84
N CYS A 90 -9.20 6.86 -0.63
CA CYS A 90 -9.93 6.93 0.61
C CYS A 90 -9.96 5.63 1.42
N GLU A 91 -9.38 4.56 0.91
CA GLU A 91 -9.43 3.24 1.51
C GLU A 91 -8.23 2.99 2.45
N GLY A 92 -8.51 2.35 3.58
CA GLY A 92 -7.51 2.06 4.59
C GLY A 92 -8.10 1.91 5.99
N TYR A 93 -7.67 0.88 6.74
CA TYR A 93 -8.15 0.65 8.11
C TYR A 93 -7.49 1.53 9.18
N HIS A 94 -6.30 2.06 8.88
CA HIS A 94 -5.43 2.77 9.84
C HIS A 94 -4.86 4.07 9.25
N ASN A 95 -5.53 4.62 8.24
CA ASN A 95 -5.10 5.85 7.59
C ASN A 95 -6.30 6.66 7.09
N GLU A 96 -6.14 7.99 7.05
CA GLU A 96 -7.11 8.94 6.50
C GLU A 96 -7.01 9.04 4.97
N GLY A 97 -6.22 8.20 4.32
CA GLY A 97 -6.07 8.11 2.87
C GLY A 97 -4.65 8.36 2.37
N ILE A 98 -4.53 8.17 1.06
CA ILE A 98 -3.33 8.46 0.27
C ILE A 98 -3.53 9.76 -0.49
N TYR A 99 -2.51 10.61 -0.47
CA TYR A 99 -2.50 11.93 -1.10
C TYR A 99 -1.31 12.05 -2.05
N LEU A 100 -1.44 12.90 -3.04
CA LEU A 100 -0.31 13.32 -3.86
C LEU A 100 0.51 14.37 -3.12
N LEU A 101 1.78 14.47 -3.50
CA LEU A 101 2.60 15.60 -3.14
C LEU A 101 2.38 16.74 -4.15
N GLN A 102 2.20 17.97 -3.70
CA GLN A 102 1.89 19.12 -4.57
C GLN A 102 3.16 19.72 -5.20
N GLU A 103 4.28 19.67 -4.47
CA GLU A 103 5.57 20.27 -4.80
C GLU A 103 6.70 19.27 -4.58
N ASP A 104 7.85 19.46 -5.23
CA ASP A 104 9.00 18.59 -4.98
C ASP A 104 9.45 18.69 -3.52
N TYR A 105 9.81 17.56 -2.92
CA TYR A 105 10.20 17.49 -1.50
C TYR A 105 11.71 17.43 -1.34
N MET A 106 12.26 18.36 -0.57
CA MET A 106 13.67 18.35 -0.19
C MET A 106 13.84 17.63 1.15
N SER A 107 14.34 16.39 1.14
CA SER A 107 14.62 15.68 2.38
C SER A 107 15.93 16.21 2.98
N SER A 108 15.86 16.82 4.17
CA SER A 108 17.05 17.19 4.93
C SER A 108 17.56 15.99 5.73
N LYS A 109 18.31 15.09 5.09
CA LYS A 109 19.18 14.17 5.84
C LYS A 109 20.53 14.84 6.06
N ILE A 110 21.17 14.50 7.18
CA ILE A 110 22.39 15.12 7.74
C ILE A 110 23.58 15.13 6.74
N LEU A 111 23.52 14.37 5.65
CA LEU A 111 24.60 14.17 4.67
C LEU A 111 24.12 14.31 3.21
N GLY A 112 23.48 15.43 2.89
CA GLY A 112 23.13 15.80 1.52
C GLY A 112 21.62 15.88 1.31
N SER A 113 21.15 17.07 0.94
CA SER A 113 19.74 17.29 0.61
C SER A 113 19.41 16.56 -0.69
N LYS A 114 18.44 15.63 -0.64
CA LYS A 114 17.93 14.92 -1.82
C LYS A 114 16.58 15.50 -2.21
N ILE A 115 16.44 15.88 -3.48
CA ILE A 115 15.17 16.30 -4.08
C ILE A 115 14.40 15.05 -4.50
N HIS A 116 13.18 14.92 -4.00
CA HIS A 116 12.23 13.89 -4.40
C HIS A 116 11.14 14.56 -5.24
N ARG A 117 11.02 14.14 -6.50
CA ARG A 117 10.03 14.71 -7.43
C ARG A 117 8.63 14.38 -6.96
N LYS A 118 7.72 15.35 -7.00
CA LYS A 118 6.32 15.18 -6.57
C LYS A 118 5.59 14.02 -7.25
N THR A 119 5.95 13.72 -8.50
CA THR A 119 5.34 12.63 -9.28
C THR A 119 5.80 11.24 -8.83
N ALA A 120 6.88 11.15 -8.06
CA ALA A 120 7.49 9.92 -7.57
C ALA A 120 7.23 9.70 -6.08
N VAL A 121 6.44 10.56 -5.42
CA VAL A 121 6.15 10.50 -3.99
C VAL A 121 4.63 10.43 -3.79
N ILE A 122 4.21 9.56 -2.89
CA ILE A 122 2.87 9.59 -2.31
C ILE A 122 2.96 9.87 -0.81
N VAL A 123 1.85 10.34 -0.28
CA VAL A 123 1.72 10.80 1.09
C VAL A 123 0.65 9.95 1.75
N LYS A 124 1.02 9.15 2.75
CA LYS A 124 0.05 8.42 3.58
C LYS A 124 -0.21 9.21 4.85
N VAL A 125 -1.46 9.57 5.09
CA VAL A 125 -1.88 10.30 6.30
C VAL A 125 -2.44 9.30 7.28
N MET A 126 -1.78 9.12 8.43
CA MET A 126 -2.17 8.13 9.44
C MET A 126 -3.22 8.74 10.38
N ASP A 127 -4.09 7.91 10.95
CA ASP A 127 -5.10 8.36 11.91
C ASP A 127 -4.46 8.90 13.20
N GLU A 128 -3.47 8.14 13.71
CA GLU A 128 -2.73 8.43 14.93
C GLU A 128 -1.31 7.83 14.90
N VAL A 129 -0.50 8.15 15.92
CA VAL A 129 0.83 7.58 16.10
C VAL A 129 0.73 6.37 17.02
N ASP A 130 0.53 5.20 16.43
CA ASP A 130 0.44 3.91 17.14
C ASP A 130 1.46 2.90 16.61
N LYS A 131 1.40 1.66 17.12
CA LYS A 131 2.27 0.57 16.66
C LYS A 131 2.10 0.29 15.16
N ASN A 132 0.94 0.53 14.58
CA ASN A 132 0.67 0.25 13.17
C ASN A 132 1.38 1.26 12.28
N ALA A 133 1.27 2.55 12.61
CA ALA A 133 2.00 3.62 11.92
C ALA A 133 3.52 3.45 12.04
N LEU A 134 4.03 3.10 13.23
CA LEU A 134 5.46 2.86 13.44
C LEU A 134 5.95 1.60 12.72
N GLY A 135 5.13 0.54 12.70
CA GLY A 135 5.41 -0.69 11.96
C GLY A 135 5.51 -0.45 10.45
N GLU A 136 4.60 0.36 9.90
CA GLU A 136 4.65 0.73 8.48
C GLU A 136 5.92 1.54 8.14
N VAL A 137 6.30 2.51 8.99
CA VAL A 137 7.58 3.23 8.83
C VAL A 137 8.75 2.26 8.81
N ARG A 138 8.80 1.31 9.76
CA ARG A 138 9.86 0.29 9.83
C ARG A 138 9.90 -0.56 8.58
N ALA A 139 8.74 -1.05 8.12
CA ALA A 139 8.63 -1.89 6.94
C ALA A 139 9.09 -1.15 5.69
N LEU A 140 8.66 0.10 5.49
CA LEU A 140 9.05 0.95 4.36
C LEU A 140 10.56 1.24 4.34
N LYS A 141 11.20 1.40 5.51
CA LYS A 141 12.67 1.51 5.60
C LYS A 141 13.36 0.20 5.24
N ASP A 142 12.78 -0.94 5.60
CA ASP A 142 13.34 -2.25 5.30
C ASP A 142 13.27 -2.59 3.80
N VAL A 143 12.32 -2.01 3.06
CA VAL A 143 12.14 -2.20 1.59
C VAL A 143 12.57 -0.99 0.73
N ASP A 144 13.29 -0.03 1.31
CA ASP A 144 13.81 1.16 0.63
C ASP A 144 12.74 2.04 -0.07
N LEU A 145 11.50 2.02 0.42
CA LEU A 145 10.41 2.89 -0.05
C LEU A 145 10.18 4.10 0.86
N TYR A 146 10.73 4.11 2.07
CA TYR A 146 10.62 5.24 3.00
C TYR A 146 11.40 6.47 2.53
N ILE A 147 10.75 7.63 2.50
CA ILE A 147 11.39 8.92 2.21
C ILE A 147 11.58 9.73 3.49
N ASP A 148 10.48 10.08 4.16
CA ASP A 148 10.48 10.76 5.45
C ASP A 148 9.15 10.57 6.19
N SER A 149 9.08 10.96 7.47
CA SER A 149 7.85 10.99 8.26
C SER A 149 7.88 12.13 9.27
N GLY A 150 6.70 12.53 9.72
CA GLY A 150 6.54 13.64 10.67
C GLY A 150 5.08 14.04 10.83
N MET A 151 4.87 15.18 11.48
CA MET A 151 3.55 15.79 11.60
C MET A 151 3.36 16.87 10.54
N ALA A 152 2.24 16.85 9.83
CA ALA A 152 1.86 17.88 8.85
C ALA A 152 0.48 18.46 9.17
N ILE A 153 0.17 19.65 8.65
CA ILE A 153 -1.16 20.24 8.77
C ILE A 153 -2.01 19.80 7.57
N ILE A 154 -3.01 18.97 7.80
CA ILE A 154 -3.99 18.49 6.82
C ILE A 154 -5.36 19.01 7.25
N HIS A 155 -6.06 19.75 6.39
CA HIS A 155 -7.38 20.33 6.70
C HIS A 155 -7.44 21.06 8.05
N LYS A 156 -6.41 21.88 8.36
CA LYS A 156 -6.25 22.63 9.62
C LYS A 156 -6.00 21.76 10.87
N GLN A 157 -5.81 20.44 10.72
CA GLN A 157 -5.46 19.53 11.81
C GLN A 157 -4.03 19.04 11.67
N LYS A 158 -3.32 18.88 12.80
CA LYS A 158 -1.98 18.31 12.82
C LYS A 158 -2.09 16.78 12.82
N LYS A 159 -1.61 16.13 11.75
CA LYS A 159 -1.73 14.69 11.52
C LYS A 159 -0.37 14.03 11.27
N PRO A 160 -0.19 12.77 11.68
CA PRO A 160 1.00 11.98 11.34
C PRO A 160 0.99 11.61 9.87
N VAL A 161 2.13 11.78 9.21
CA VAL A 161 2.29 11.60 7.76
C VAL A 161 3.57 10.84 7.44
N ILE A 162 3.47 9.93 6.47
CA ILE A 162 4.59 9.21 5.87
C ILE A 162 4.72 9.64 4.41
N LEU A 163 5.91 10.11 4.01
CA LEU A 163 6.31 10.29 2.62
C LEU A 163 6.99 9.00 2.17
N MET A 164 6.51 8.43 1.07
CA MET A 164 7.05 7.20 0.52
C MET A 164 7.12 7.25 -1.01
N GLY A 165 8.02 6.46 -1.58
CA GLY A 165 8.14 6.30 -3.02
C GLY A 165 6.84 5.77 -3.59
N LYS A 166 6.37 6.39 -4.68
CA LYS A 166 5.26 5.86 -5.47
C LYS A 166 5.69 4.53 -6.08
N GLY A 167 4.95 3.46 -5.82
CA GLY A 167 5.20 2.16 -6.44
C GLY A 167 5.08 2.25 -7.96
N ASP A 168 6.02 1.60 -8.65
CA ASP A 168 5.94 1.48 -10.12
C ASP A 168 4.76 0.61 -10.52
N GLY A 169 4.17 0.91 -11.68
CA GLY A 169 3.03 0.15 -12.20
C GLY A 169 1.70 0.55 -11.61
N VAL A 170 0.71 -0.31 -11.77
CA VAL A 170 -0.71 -0.11 -11.42
C VAL A 170 -1.29 -1.40 -10.89
N SER A 171 -2.32 -1.34 -10.04
CA SER A 171 -3.04 -2.55 -9.65
C SER A 171 -3.57 -3.27 -10.89
N ILE A 172 -3.47 -4.60 -10.93
CA ILE A 172 -4.07 -5.39 -12.02
C ILE A 172 -5.57 -5.13 -12.13
N LEU A 173 -6.24 -4.89 -10.99
CA LEU A 173 -7.67 -4.60 -10.90
C LEU A 173 -8.06 -3.34 -11.67
N ASP A 174 -7.13 -2.39 -11.85
CA ASP A 174 -7.41 -1.13 -12.53
C ASP A 174 -7.29 -1.21 -14.04
N THR A 175 -6.71 -2.30 -14.56
CA THR A 175 -6.41 -2.43 -15.99
C THR A 175 -7.64 -2.79 -16.81
N VAL A 176 -7.70 -2.28 -18.04
CA VAL A 176 -8.81 -2.54 -18.96
C VAL A 176 -8.96 -4.03 -19.22
N GLN A 177 -7.85 -4.74 -19.50
CA GLN A 177 -7.89 -6.17 -19.78
C GLN A 177 -8.50 -6.97 -18.62
N PHE A 178 -8.10 -6.68 -17.37
CA PHE A 178 -8.63 -7.40 -16.21
C PHE A 178 -10.12 -7.13 -16.00
N LYS A 179 -10.53 -5.86 -16.08
CA LYS A 179 -11.93 -5.45 -15.96
C LYS A 179 -12.81 -6.11 -17.03
N ASP A 180 -12.33 -6.15 -18.27
CA ASP A 180 -13.05 -6.77 -19.39
C ASP A 180 -13.17 -8.29 -19.22
N ALA A 181 -12.10 -8.98 -18.78
CA ALA A 181 -12.15 -10.42 -18.53
C ALA A 181 -13.11 -10.78 -17.38
N VAL A 182 -13.11 -10.00 -16.28
CA VAL A 182 -14.07 -10.19 -15.18
C VAL A 182 -15.50 -9.96 -15.67
N LYS A 183 -15.76 -8.87 -16.38
CA LYS A 183 -17.09 -8.56 -16.94
C LYS A 183 -17.56 -9.62 -17.94
N GLY A 184 -16.64 -10.20 -18.71
CA GLY A 184 -16.90 -11.26 -19.67
C GLY A 184 -16.94 -12.67 -19.07
N GLY A 185 -16.64 -12.86 -17.78
CA GLY A 185 -16.55 -14.18 -17.15
C GLY A 185 -15.43 -15.07 -17.69
N ASN A 186 -14.31 -14.48 -18.16
CA ASN A 186 -13.21 -15.23 -18.76
C ASN A 186 -12.19 -15.68 -17.71
N GLU A 187 -12.58 -16.63 -16.85
CA GLU A 187 -11.76 -17.16 -15.75
C GLU A 187 -10.40 -17.67 -16.21
N LYS A 188 -10.35 -18.38 -17.35
CA LYS A 188 -9.11 -18.92 -17.92
C LYS A 188 -8.07 -17.84 -18.22
N GLU A 189 -8.52 -16.67 -18.67
CA GLU A 189 -7.62 -15.55 -18.96
C GLU A 189 -7.13 -14.88 -17.67
N ILE A 190 -8.01 -14.72 -16.68
CA ILE A 190 -7.67 -14.25 -15.33
C ILE A 190 -6.62 -15.16 -14.69
N ASP A 191 -6.87 -16.46 -14.66
CA ASP A 191 -5.94 -17.46 -14.14
C ASP A 191 -4.59 -17.42 -14.86
N GLY A 192 -4.62 -17.26 -16.19
CA GLY A 192 -3.42 -17.13 -17.01
C GLY A 192 -2.56 -15.89 -16.67
N TRP A 193 -3.16 -14.81 -16.18
CA TRP A 193 -2.41 -13.64 -15.70
C TRP A 193 -1.93 -13.81 -14.26
N LEU A 194 -2.76 -14.39 -13.39
CA LEU A 194 -2.37 -14.71 -12.02
C LEU A 194 -1.16 -15.65 -11.99
N GLU A 195 -1.14 -16.68 -12.84
CA GLU A 195 -0.01 -17.61 -12.95
C GLU A 195 1.28 -16.92 -13.47
N GLN A 196 1.17 -15.87 -14.30
CA GLN A 196 2.33 -15.05 -14.69
C GLN A 196 2.85 -14.18 -13.54
N MET A 197 1.96 -13.66 -12.70
CA MET A 197 2.32 -12.81 -11.55
C MET A 197 2.91 -13.61 -10.39
N ARG A 198 2.39 -14.82 -10.15
CA ARG A 198 2.75 -15.71 -9.04
C ARG A 198 4.26 -15.85 -8.81
N PRO A 199 5.10 -16.22 -9.80
CA PRO A 199 6.54 -16.34 -9.58
C PRO A 199 7.23 -15.02 -9.24
N LEU A 200 6.78 -13.90 -9.81
CA LEU A 200 7.36 -12.57 -9.58
C LEU A 200 7.08 -12.08 -8.15
N VAL A 201 5.85 -12.30 -7.68
CA VAL A 201 5.46 -11.97 -6.31
C VAL A 201 6.15 -12.89 -5.32
N LYS A 202 6.19 -14.20 -5.59
CA LYS A 202 6.88 -15.19 -4.74
C LYS A 202 8.35 -14.83 -4.53
N GLU A 203 9.06 -14.54 -5.61
CA GLU A 203 10.48 -14.17 -5.56
C GLU A 203 10.69 -12.99 -4.61
N GLN A 204 9.85 -11.96 -4.70
CA GLN A 204 9.94 -10.78 -3.84
C GLN A 204 9.66 -11.10 -2.36
N VAL A 205 8.60 -11.86 -2.06
CA VAL A 205 8.24 -12.23 -0.68
C VAL A 205 9.33 -13.08 -0.04
N VAL A 206 9.82 -14.08 -0.77
CA VAL A 206 10.91 -14.96 -0.34
C VAL A 206 12.18 -14.15 -0.10
N PHE A 207 12.52 -13.23 -1.01
CA PHE A 207 13.67 -12.34 -0.84
C PHE A 207 13.57 -11.53 0.45
N TRP A 208 12.43 -10.89 0.73
CA TRP A 208 12.26 -10.10 1.94
C TRP A 208 12.35 -10.95 3.22
N ALA A 209 11.78 -12.16 3.21
CA ALA A 209 11.78 -13.06 4.36
C ALA A 209 13.18 -13.62 4.68
N LEU A 210 13.98 -13.88 3.65
CA LEU A 210 15.32 -14.47 3.80
C LEU A 210 16.45 -13.45 3.87
N SER A 211 16.23 -12.23 3.38
CA SER A 211 17.20 -11.15 3.49
C SER A 211 17.48 -10.78 4.95
N GLY A 212 18.53 -9.99 5.19
CA GLY A 212 18.82 -9.45 6.52
C GLY A 212 17.69 -8.63 7.16
N LYS A 213 16.64 -8.28 6.40
CA LYS A 213 15.47 -7.54 6.87
C LYS A 213 14.44 -8.42 7.58
N ARG A 214 14.41 -9.72 7.24
CA ARG A 214 13.52 -10.74 7.82
C ARG A 214 12.06 -10.28 7.89
N LEU A 215 11.52 -9.89 6.74
CA LEU A 215 10.19 -9.30 6.60
C LEU A 215 9.28 -10.23 5.79
N LEU A 216 8.08 -10.51 6.30
CA LEU A 216 7.04 -11.26 5.59
C LEU A 216 5.85 -10.37 5.33
N HIS A 217 5.47 -10.23 4.07
CA HIS A 217 4.22 -9.60 3.65
C HIS A 217 3.14 -10.67 3.55
N VAL A 218 1.97 -10.45 4.16
CA VAL A 218 0.89 -11.44 4.25
C VAL A 218 -0.42 -11.02 3.58
N ASP A 219 -0.49 -9.79 3.06
CA ASP A 219 -1.70 -9.24 2.46
C ASP A 219 -1.64 -9.22 0.94
N PHE A 220 -1.77 -10.41 0.34
CA PHE A 220 -1.76 -10.63 -1.11
C PHE A 220 -3.08 -10.31 -1.81
N ASN A 221 -3.75 -9.24 -1.39
CA ASN A 221 -4.88 -8.71 -2.15
C ASN A 221 -4.38 -8.24 -3.54
N LEU A 222 -5.12 -8.53 -4.60
CA LEU A 222 -4.79 -8.08 -5.97
C LEU A 222 -4.71 -6.54 -6.08
N GLY A 223 -5.42 -5.80 -5.21
CA GLY A 223 -5.28 -4.36 -5.05
C GLY A 223 -3.86 -3.93 -4.64
N ASN A 224 -3.18 -4.74 -3.82
CA ASN A 224 -1.84 -4.47 -3.32
C ASN A 224 -0.73 -4.96 -4.26
N ILE A 225 -1.07 -5.59 -5.39
CA ILE A 225 -0.09 -6.08 -6.36
C ILE A 225 -0.11 -5.20 -7.60
N HIS A 226 0.96 -4.43 -7.77
CA HIS A 226 1.15 -3.58 -8.93
C HIS A 226 1.89 -4.30 -10.04
N ILE A 227 1.42 -4.17 -11.28
CA ILE A 227 2.02 -4.74 -12.47
C ILE A 227 2.53 -3.66 -13.42
N GLY A 228 3.53 -4.02 -14.23
CA GLY A 228 4.04 -3.15 -15.30
C GLY A 228 2.93 -2.79 -16.29
N ALA A 229 2.68 -1.50 -16.47
CA ALA A 229 1.62 -1.01 -17.33
C ALA A 229 2.02 0.27 -18.07
N LYS A 230 1.33 0.51 -19.18
CA LYS A 230 1.42 1.72 -19.99
C LYS A 230 0.07 2.42 -19.97
N THR A 231 0.10 3.72 -19.71
CA THR A 231 -1.06 4.57 -19.97
C THR A 231 -1.15 4.77 -21.48
N ALA A 232 -2.30 4.45 -22.07
CA ALA A 232 -2.50 4.67 -23.50
C ALA A 232 -2.52 6.19 -23.77
N PRO A 233 -1.76 6.69 -24.76
CA PRO A 233 -1.79 8.10 -25.12
C PRO A 233 -3.04 8.40 -25.96
N SER A 234 -4.20 8.64 -25.34
CA SER A 234 -5.34 9.25 -26.04
C SER A 234 -6.37 9.90 -25.11
N SER A 235 -7.28 10.67 -25.69
CA SER A 235 -7.53 12.07 -25.36
C SER A 235 -8.79 12.37 -24.53
N THR A 236 -9.40 11.41 -23.84
CA THR A 236 -10.61 11.68 -23.01
C THR A 236 -10.79 10.76 -21.80
N SER A 237 -10.09 9.63 -21.74
CA SER A 237 -10.07 8.72 -20.58
C SER A 237 -8.72 8.04 -20.52
N GLN A 238 -8.00 8.19 -19.40
CA GLN A 238 -6.71 7.52 -19.19
C GLN A 238 -6.96 6.01 -19.02
N GLU A 239 -7.03 5.28 -20.12
CA GLU A 239 -7.03 3.83 -20.09
C GLU A 239 -5.65 3.32 -19.69
N VAL A 240 -5.64 2.43 -18.71
CA VAL A 240 -4.45 1.77 -18.19
C VAL A 240 -4.43 0.34 -18.71
N ARG A 241 -3.37 -0.01 -19.44
CA ARG A 241 -3.18 -1.36 -20.00
C ARG A 241 -1.88 -1.94 -19.50
N PHE A 242 -1.91 -3.16 -18.96
CA PHE A 242 -0.67 -3.83 -18.55
C PHE A 242 0.12 -4.34 -19.76
N ASP A 243 1.43 -4.51 -19.58
CA ASP A 243 2.30 -5.16 -20.56
C ASP A 243 2.01 -6.67 -20.62
N TYR A 244 1.80 -7.19 -21.83
CA TYR A 244 1.65 -8.64 -22.07
C TYR A 244 2.86 -9.20 -22.84
N PRO A 245 3.50 -10.28 -22.37
CA PRO A 245 3.26 -10.96 -21.09
C PRO A 245 3.63 -10.08 -19.88
N ILE A 246 3.09 -10.40 -18.69
CA ILE A 246 3.38 -9.67 -17.45
C ILE A 246 4.83 -9.97 -17.03
N LYS A 247 5.71 -8.97 -17.12
CA LYS A 247 7.15 -9.10 -16.81
C LYS A 247 7.55 -8.50 -15.47
N LYS A 248 6.63 -7.78 -14.82
CA LYS A 248 6.86 -7.07 -13.56
C LYS A 248 5.60 -7.14 -12.71
N ALA A 249 5.75 -7.61 -11.48
CA ALA A 249 4.75 -7.52 -10.43
C ALA A 249 5.47 -7.13 -9.12
N ARG A 250 4.84 -6.30 -8.30
CA ARG A 250 5.38 -5.83 -7.01
C ARG A 250 4.26 -5.75 -5.99
N VAL A 251 4.52 -6.29 -4.81
CA VAL A 251 3.66 -6.11 -3.63
C VAL A 251 3.90 -4.74 -3.03
N LEU A 252 2.82 -4.03 -2.74
CA LEU A 252 2.76 -2.74 -2.06
C LEU A 252 1.88 -2.85 -0.81
N ASP A 253 1.60 -1.70 -0.20
CA ASP A 253 0.90 -1.53 1.07
C ASP A 253 1.50 -2.33 2.23
N PHE A 254 2.30 -1.63 3.04
CA PHE A 254 3.02 -2.22 4.18
C PHE A 254 2.32 -1.89 5.51
N GLY A 255 1.04 -1.51 5.46
CA GLY A 255 0.22 -1.23 6.63
C GLY A 255 -0.12 -2.50 7.45
N TYR A 256 -0.62 -2.31 8.68
CA TYR A 256 -1.16 -3.40 9.48
C TYR A 256 -2.45 -3.97 8.86
N PRO A 257 -2.67 -5.30 8.92
CA PRO A 257 -1.84 -6.35 9.51
C PRO A 257 -0.81 -6.96 8.56
N GLY A 258 -0.46 -6.32 7.46
CA GLY A 258 0.24 -6.93 6.33
C GLY A 258 1.68 -7.40 6.58
N ILE A 259 2.37 -6.96 7.64
CA ILE A 259 3.83 -7.11 7.73
C ILE A 259 4.35 -7.69 9.06
N PHE A 260 4.99 -8.86 8.98
CA PHE A 260 5.53 -9.59 10.13
C PHE A 260 7.06 -9.75 10.06
N LYS A 261 7.68 -9.91 11.22
CA LYS A 261 9.07 -10.37 11.33
C LYS A 261 9.13 -11.90 11.30
N VAL A 262 10.17 -12.43 10.69
CA VAL A 262 10.43 -13.87 10.62
C VAL A 262 11.70 -14.27 11.35
N SER A 263 11.75 -15.52 11.81
CA SER A 263 12.94 -16.12 12.40
C SER A 263 14.08 -16.13 11.40
N ASP A 264 15.30 -15.96 11.90
CA ASP A 264 16.53 -16.15 11.14
C ASP A 264 16.76 -17.60 10.69
N ARG A 265 16.04 -18.56 11.30
CA ARG A 265 16.09 -20.00 10.99
C ARG A 265 15.15 -20.43 9.88
N VAL A 266 14.25 -19.55 9.42
CA VAL A 266 13.30 -19.91 8.36
C VAL A 266 14.06 -20.28 7.09
N THR A 267 13.66 -21.37 6.45
CA THR A 267 14.23 -21.80 5.17
C THR A 267 13.45 -21.23 4.00
N LYS A 268 14.07 -21.26 2.82
CA LYS A 268 13.42 -20.84 1.58
C LYS A 268 12.17 -21.68 1.29
N GLU A 269 12.29 -22.99 1.47
CA GLU A 269 11.23 -23.97 1.22
C GLU A 269 10.02 -23.72 2.13
N GLU A 270 10.24 -23.34 3.38
CA GLU A 270 9.17 -22.99 4.31
C GLU A 270 8.40 -21.74 3.88
N VAL A 271 9.12 -20.69 3.45
CA VAL A 271 8.48 -19.45 2.95
C VAL A 271 7.76 -19.69 1.63
N GLU A 272 8.38 -20.42 0.70
CA GLU A 272 7.75 -20.75 -0.59
C GLU A 272 6.48 -21.58 -0.38
N LYS A 273 6.52 -22.61 0.47
CA LYS A 273 5.35 -23.42 0.79
C LYS A 273 4.24 -22.59 1.42
N TRP A 274 4.59 -21.70 2.37
CA TRP A 274 3.62 -20.80 2.97
C TRP A 274 3.02 -19.84 1.92
N PHE A 275 3.83 -19.31 1.02
CA PHE A 275 3.39 -18.43 -0.05
C PHE A 275 2.38 -19.12 -0.96
N GLU A 276 2.64 -20.36 -1.39
CA GLU A 276 1.70 -21.08 -2.27
C GLU A 276 0.33 -21.25 -1.62
N LEU A 277 0.31 -21.59 -0.33
CA LEU A 277 -0.95 -21.69 0.44
C LEU A 277 -1.68 -20.35 0.52
N GLN A 278 -0.95 -19.26 0.74
CA GLN A 278 -1.58 -17.94 0.80
C GLN A 278 -2.08 -17.47 -0.56
N TRP A 279 -1.29 -17.64 -1.61
CA TRP A 279 -1.65 -17.27 -2.98
C TRP A 279 -2.98 -17.92 -3.37
N GLU A 280 -3.08 -19.25 -3.26
CA GLU A 280 -4.29 -20.01 -3.61
C GLU A 280 -5.52 -19.55 -2.82
N SER A 281 -5.35 -19.29 -1.52
CA SER A 281 -6.48 -18.88 -0.66
C SER A 281 -6.99 -17.45 -0.93
N ARG A 282 -6.13 -16.55 -1.44
CA ARG A 282 -6.42 -15.12 -1.59
C ARG A 282 -6.85 -14.77 -3.00
N THR A 283 -6.28 -15.41 -4.02
CA THR A 283 -6.62 -15.13 -5.42
C THR A 283 -7.93 -15.78 -5.82
N SER A 284 -8.22 -17.00 -5.34
CA SER A 284 -9.52 -17.68 -5.58
C SER A 284 -10.73 -16.88 -5.07
N LYS A 285 -10.58 -16.17 -3.94
CA LYS A 285 -11.62 -15.30 -3.36
C LYS A 285 -11.77 -13.94 -4.04
N SER A 286 -10.77 -13.50 -4.79
CA SER A 286 -10.77 -12.17 -5.41
C SER A 286 -11.47 -12.15 -6.77
N VAL A 287 -11.75 -13.33 -7.33
CA VAL A 287 -12.40 -13.50 -8.64
C VAL A 287 -13.89 -13.87 -8.51
N SER A 288 -14.33 -14.31 -7.32
CA SER A 288 -15.72 -14.62 -6.97
C SER A 288 -16.51 -13.38 -6.56
#